data_AF-A0A5P1EBK4-F1
#
_entry.id   AF-A0A5P1EBK4-F1
#
_cell.length_a   1.000
_cell.length_b   1.000
_cell.length_c   1.000
_cell.angle_alpha   90.00
_cell.angle_beta   90.00
_cell.angle_gamma   90.00
#
_symmetry.space_group_name_H-M   'P 1'
#
loop_
_entity.id
_entity.type
_entity.pdbx_description
1 polymer ?
#
loop_
_entity_poly.entity_id
_entity_poly.type
_entity_poly.pdbx_seq_one_letter_code
_entity_poly.pdbx_strand_id
1 'polypeptide(L)'
;MGGCGSGGGWEDEGTGTPLAAPTPELFEICMEEVKSASKSFTAHLLSLMRAAHWDISAAARSIIEHASSSDPADTSDHHLTIPHVPHVNPTHAKHALESYVTRKIFHGFENETFYIDGSLSSLLHPSEFRSDCFSQFRDMRHMDPAEVLGILPSCHFGKFAAKKYLSMVHPKMEESLFGSTEQRRQVMDGAHPRTGFYGEYLRMAKAVWLLHLLAFAMKPSPSHFEASKGAEFHPEYMESVVRLAGGGGRVQSGWVVGFSVGPGFKLGNGSVVRARVYLVPRVRDLI
;
A
#
# COMPACT_ATOMS: atom_id res chain seq x y z
N MET A 1 -62.53 25.77 -31.97
CA MET A 1 -62.28 26.88 -31.01
C MET A 1 -62.36 26.29 -29.61
N GLY A 2 -61.23 26.33 -28.87
CA GLY A 2 -61.12 26.12 -27.40
C GLY A 2 -61.40 24.70 -26.89
N GLY A 3 -60.59 24.07 -26.03
CA GLY A 3 -59.39 24.50 -25.32
C GLY A 3 -58.85 23.33 -24.49
N CYS A 4 -57.52 23.27 -24.39
CA CYS A 4 -56.71 22.36 -23.57
C CYS A 4 -56.68 22.77 -22.08
N GLY A 5 -56.24 21.82 -21.23
CA GLY A 5 -55.68 22.03 -19.89
C GLY A 5 -56.46 21.27 -18.81
N SER A 6 -55.88 20.48 -17.90
CA SER A 6 -54.49 20.36 -17.47
C SER A 6 -54.29 19.03 -16.74
N GLY A 7 -53.27 18.26 -17.13
CA GLY A 7 -52.71 17.18 -16.31
C GLY A 7 -51.39 17.65 -15.73
N GLY A 8 -51.34 17.89 -14.42
CA GLY A 8 -50.12 18.27 -13.71
C GLY A 8 -49.25 17.04 -13.44
N GLY A 9 -48.17 16.90 -14.20
CA GLY A 9 -47.04 16.07 -13.81
C GLY A 9 -46.10 16.91 -12.94
N TRP A 10 -45.83 16.45 -11.73
CA TRP A 10 -44.73 16.98 -10.92
C TRP A 10 -43.47 16.25 -11.39
N GLU A 11 -42.65 16.93 -12.18
CA GLU A 11 -41.28 16.50 -12.49
C GLU A 11 -40.43 16.78 -11.25
N ASP A 12 -39.90 15.71 -10.67
CA ASP A 12 -38.93 15.75 -9.57
C ASP A 12 -37.55 16.05 -10.18
N GLU A 13 -37.20 17.34 -10.27
CA GLU A 13 -35.90 17.82 -10.74
C GLU A 13 -34.91 17.84 -9.58
N GLY A 14 -34.49 16.64 -9.15
CA GLY A 14 -33.39 16.44 -8.22
C GLY A 14 -32.04 16.73 -8.88
N THR A 15 -31.59 17.97 -8.76
CA THR A 15 -30.23 18.43 -9.14
C THR A 15 -29.16 17.83 -8.24
N GLY A 16 -28.88 16.54 -8.43
CA GLY A 16 -27.65 15.93 -7.95
C GLY A 16 -26.48 16.47 -8.77
N THR A 17 -25.58 17.22 -8.15
CA THR A 17 -24.24 17.47 -8.73
C THR A 17 -23.68 16.15 -9.24
N PRO A 18 -23.27 16.05 -10.53
CA PRO A 18 -22.70 14.82 -11.06
C PRO A 18 -21.59 14.33 -10.14
N LEU A 19 -21.76 13.11 -9.62
CA LEU A 19 -20.76 12.45 -8.80
C LEU A 19 -19.43 12.46 -9.57
N ALA A 20 -18.43 13.19 -9.08
CA ALA A 20 -17.11 13.24 -9.73
C ALA A 20 -16.61 11.80 -9.90
N ALA A 21 -16.34 11.35 -11.12
CA ALA A 21 -16.04 9.94 -11.39
C ALA A 21 -14.69 9.49 -10.77
N PRO A 22 -14.48 8.18 -10.55
CA PRO A 22 -13.15 7.66 -10.22
C PRO A 22 -12.21 7.83 -11.43
N THR A 23 -11.19 8.70 -11.32
CA THR A 23 -10.26 8.99 -12.42
C THR A 23 -8.82 8.51 -12.14
N PRO A 24 -8.00 8.31 -13.19
CA PRO A 24 -6.57 8.02 -13.03
C PRO A 24 -5.81 9.07 -12.19
N GLU A 25 -6.13 10.36 -12.36
CA GLU A 25 -5.49 11.46 -11.63
C GLU A 25 -5.83 11.39 -10.13
N LEU A 26 -7.08 11.04 -9.80
CA LEU A 26 -7.48 10.81 -8.42
C LEU A 26 -6.73 9.62 -7.81
N PHE A 27 -6.49 8.57 -8.59
CA PHE A 27 -5.70 7.41 -8.16
C PHE A 27 -4.24 7.77 -7.88
N GLU A 28 -3.62 8.58 -8.74
CA GLU A 28 -2.28 9.11 -8.53
C GLU A 28 -2.17 9.93 -7.24
N ILE A 29 -3.15 10.81 -6.98
CA ILE A 29 -3.23 11.60 -5.74
C ILE A 29 -3.31 10.67 -4.52
N CYS A 30 -4.21 9.69 -4.53
CA CYS A 30 -4.32 8.72 -3.43
C CYS A 30 -3.03 7.91 -3.24
N MET A 31 -2.31 7.58 -4.32
CA MET A 31 -1.04 6.87 -4.20
C MET A 31 0.06 7.77 -3.59
N GLU A 32 0.08 9.07 -3.88
CA GLU A 32 0.98 10.01 -3.19
C GLU A 32 0.63 10.17 -1.70
N GLU A 33 -0.67 10.18 -1.36
CA GLU A 33 -1.14 10.14 0.04
C GLU A 33 -0.64 8.85 0.75
N VAL A 34 -0.74 7.69 0.10
CA VAL A 34 -0.20 6.42 0.60
C VAL A 34 1.32 6.51 0.80
N LYS A 35 2.07 6.99 -0.21
CA LYS A 35 3.53 7.14 -0.11
C LYS A 35 3.92 8.03 1.06
N SER A 36 3.22 9.15 1.25
CA SER A 36 3.47 10.08 2.36
C SER A 36 3.18 9.43 3.71
N ALA A 37 2.01 8.80 3.87
CA ALA A 37 1.61 8.15 5.11
C ALA A 37 2.52 6.97 5.48
N SER A 38 2.92 6.14 4.50
CA SER A 38 3.86 5.04 4.71
C SER A 38 5.24 5.54 5.13
N LYS A 39 5.75 6.63 4.53
CA LYS A 39 7.02 7.24 4.94
C LYS A 39 6.96 7.77 6.37
N SER A 40 5.87 8.46 6.73
CA SER A 40 5.66 9.00 8.08
C SER A 40 5.66 7.87 9.12
N PHE A 41 4.80 6.87 8.93
CA PHE A 41 4.69 5.73 9.83
C PHE A 41 6.02 4.96 9.94
N THR A 42 6.70 4.73 8.81
CA THR A 42 8.03 4.07 8.81
C THR A 42 9.05 4.86 9.61
N ALA A 43 9.05 6.19 9.49
CA ALA A 43 9.97 7.05 10.25
C ALA A 43 9.69 6.98 11.76
N HIS A 44 8.41 6.97 12.16
CA HIS A 44 8.03 6.81 13.57
C HIS A 44 8.41 5.42 14.10
N LEU A 45 8.11 4.34 13.36
CA LEU A 45 8.52 2.99 13.72
C LEU A 45 10.03 2.88 13.88
N LEU A 46 10.80 3.45 12.95
CA LEU A 46 12.26 3.48 13.02
C LEU A 46 12.78 4.25 14.24
N SER A 47 12.11 5.34 14.62
CA SER A 47 12.44 6.10 15.84
C SER A 47 12.26 5.24 17.09
N LEU A 48 11.15 4.52 17.19
CA LEU A 48 10.87 3.61 18.31
C LEU A 48 11.87 2.46 18.36
N MET A 49 12.20 1.86 17.22
CA MET A 49 13.22 0.79 17.15
C MET A 49 14.57 1.28 17.68
N ARG A 50 14.96 2.52 17.36
CA ARG A 50 16.20 3.13 17.89
C ARG A 50 16.11 3.39 19.39
N ALA A 51 14.98 3.89 19.88
CA ALA A 51 14.74 4.09 21.31
C ALA A 51 14.79 2.78 22.10
N ALA A 52 14.33 1.68 21.48
CA ALA A 52 14.41 0.33 22.02
C ALA A 52 15.77 -0.36 21.80
N HIS A 53 16.80 0.38 21.34
CA HIS A 53 18.16 -0.11 21.11
C HIS A 53 18.26 -1.29 20.12
N TRP A 54 17.37 -1.38 19.12
CA TRP A 54 17.47 -2.40 18.08
C TRP A 54 18.71 -2.20 17.22
N ASP A 55 19.36 -3.31 16.83
CA ASP A 55 20.32 -3.30 15.72
C ASP A 55 19.56 -3.12 14.40
N ILE A 56 19.45 -1.87 13.97
CA ILE A 56 18.74 -1.47 12.75
C ILE A 56 19.35 -2.13 11.49
N SER A 57 20.67 -2.36 11.48
CA SER A 57 21.34 -2.98 10.34
C SER A 57 21.03 -4.47 10.26
N ALA A 58 21.01 -5.17 11.40
CA ALA A 58 20.57 -6.56 11.46
C ALA A 58 19.09 -6.72 11.10
N ALA A 59 18.23 -5.83 11.59
CA ALA A 59 16.80 -5.83 11.24
C ALA A 59 16.59 -5.64 9.74
N ALA A 60 17.29 -4.68 9.12
CA ALA A 60 17.20 -4.44 7.68
C ALA A 60 17.68 -5.64 6.86
N ARG A 61 18.78 -6.29 7.24
CA ARG A 61 19.27 -7.52 6.58
C ARG A 61 18.23 -8.64 6.64
N SER A 62 17.69 -8.91 7.82
CA SER A 62 16.65 -9.93 8.01
C SER A 62 15.41 -9.67 7.15
N ILE A 63 14.95 -8.42 7.05
CA ILE A 63 13.81 -8.06 6.17
C ILE A 63 14.11 -8.38 4.70
N ILE A 64 15.30 -8.02 4.21
CA ILE A 64 15.69 -8.17 2.81
C ILE A 64 15.93 -9.63 2.43
N GLU A 65 16.54 -10.41 3.33
CA GLU A 65 16.71 -11.85 3.16
C GLU A 65 15.35 -12.57 3.08
N HIS A 66 14.43 -12.26 3.99
CA HIS A 66 13.06 -12.81 3.95
C HIS A 66 12.24 -12.35 2.74
N ALA A 67 12.53 -11.18 2.18
CA ALA A 67 11.90 -10.74 0.93
C ALA A 67 12.39 -11.49 -0.31
N SER A 68 13.52 -12.20 -0.20
CA SER A 68 14.10 -12.97 -1.30
C SER A 68 13.62 -14.43 -1.33
N SER A 69 13.01 -14.94 -0.25
CA SER A 69 12.64 -16.36 -0.11
C SER A 69 11.17 -16.66 -0.46
N SER A 70 10.40 -15.66 -0.87
CA SER A 70 8.96 -15.80 -1.12
C SER A 70 8.58 -16.07 -2.58
N ASP A 71 9.55 -16.27 -3.48
CA ASP A 71 9.30 -16.66 -4.87
C ASP A 71 9.35 -18.20 -5.02
N PRO A 72 8.21 -18.89 -5.26
CA PRO A 72 8.19 -20.30 -5.54
C PRO A 72 8.29 -20.53 -7.05
N ALA A 73 9.45 -20.30 -7.68
CA ALA A 73 9.84 -20.86 -8.98
C ALA A 73 11.20 -20.31 -9.42
N ASP A 74 12.27 -21.07 -9.22
CA ASP A 74 13.18 -21.40 -10.33
C ASP A 74 14.17 -22.49 -9.89
N THR A 75 13.85 -23.74 -10.24
CA THR A 75 14.80 -24.86 -10.28
C THR A 75 15.37 -25.04 -11.69
N SER A 76 15.45 -23.96 -12.48
CA SER A 76 16.08 -24.00 -13.80
C SER A 76 17.52 -23.50 -13.74
N ASP A 77 18.36 -24.27 -14.42
CA ASP A 77 19.82 -24.36 -14.35
C ASP A 77 20.54 -23.16 -15.02
N HIS A 78 20.12 -21.93 -14.71
CA HIS A 78 20.87 -20.72 -15.06
C HIS A 78 21.42 -20.07 -13.80
N HIS A 79 22.73 -20.22 -13.64
CA HIS A 79 23.60 -19.58 -12.66
C HIS A 79 23.59 -18.04 -12.81
N LEU A 80 22.44 -17.42 -12.60
CA LEU A 80 22.32 -16.01 -12.28
C LEU A 80 22.39 -15.94 -10.77
N THR A 81 23.62 -15.77 -10.27
CA THR A 81 23.93 -15.47 -8.88
C THR A 81 22.98 -14.35 -8.44
N ILE A 82 22.00 -14.67 -7.57
CA ILE A 82 21.11 -13.67 -6.98
C ILE A 82 22.02 -12.58 -6.43
N PRO A 83 21.92 -11.31 -6.86
CA PRO A 83 22.82 -10.27 -6.40
C PRO A 83 22.76 -10.27 -4.88
N HIS A 84 23.84 -10.70 -4.23
CA HIS A 84 24.01 -10.51 -2.81
C HIS A 84 23.93 -9.00 -2.62
N VAL A 85 22.87 -8.50 -2.00
CA VAL A 85 22.68 -7.08 -1.75
C VAL A 85 23.87 -6.69 -0.86
N PRO A 86 24.93 -6.07 -1.40
CA PRO A 86 26.14 -5.88 -0.64
C PRO A 86 25.75 -4.94 0.49
N HIS A 87 25.98 -5.38 1.73
CA HIS A 87 25.81 -4.62 2.97
C HIS A 87 24.87 -3.43 2.83
N VAL A 88 23.58 -3.63 3.12
CA VAL A 88 22.60 -2.55 3.19
C VAL A 88 23.18 -1.47 4.09
N ASN A 89 23.61 -0.37 3.48
CA ASN A 89 24.20 0.73 4.19
C ASN A 89 23.24 1.11 5.34
N PRO A 90 23.69 1.28 6.60
CA PRO A 90 22.85 1.72 7.69
C PRO A 90 22.01 2.97 7.35
N THR A 91 22.52 3.86 6.49
CA THR A 91 21.79 5.04 6.00
C THR A 91 20.56 4.69 5.15
N HIS A 92 20.51 3.47 4.60
CA HIS A 92 19.45 2.95 3.72
C HIS A 92 18.51 1.96 4.41
N ALA A 93 18.77 1.58 5.66
CA ALA A 93 17.92 0.66 6.43
C ALA A 93 16.45 1.12 6.52
N LYS A 94 16.20 2.43 6.45
CA LYS A 94 14.85 3.01 6.37
C LYS A 94 14.03 2.46 5.18
N HIS A 95 14.67 2.16 4.04
CA HIS A 95 13.99 1.64 2.86
C HIS A 95 13.65 0.16 3.01
N ALA A 96 14.47 -0.61 3.73
CA ALA A 96 14.13 -1.98 4.09
C ALA A 96 12.91 -2.00 5.01
N LEU A 97 12.86 -1.13 6.02
CA LEU A 97 11.69 -1.03 6.89
C LEU A 97 10.45 -0.53 6.13
N GLU A 98 10.62 0.44 5.24
CA GLU A 98 9.54 0.91 4.35
C GLU A 98 8.99 -0.24 3.49
N SER A 99 9.88 -1.03 2.86
CA SER A 99 9.53 -2.24 2.11
C SER A 99 8.74 -3.23 2.97
N TYR A 100 9.19 -3.49 4.20
CA TYR A 100 8.48 -4.37 5.14
C TYR A 100 7.05 -3.88 5.42
N VAL A 101 6.91 -2.60 5.77
CA VAL A 101 5.63 -1.97 6.08
C VAL A 101 4.71 -2.00 4.86
N THR A 102 5.20 -1.56 3.70
CA THR A 102 4.43 -1.50 2.46
C THR A 102 3.97 -2.89 2.02
N ARG A 103 4.85 -3.89 2.03
CA ARG A 103 4.47 -5.28 1.73
C ARG A 103 3.38 -5.79 2.67
N LYS A 104 3.48 -5.51 3.97
CA LYS A 104 2.48 -5.94 4.96
C LYS A 104 1.12 -5.28 4.73
N ILE A 105 1.09 -3.96 4.53
CA ILE A 105 -0.17 -3.23 4.35
C ILE A 105 -0.84 -3.57 3.00
N PHE A 106 -0.07 -3.75 1.91
CA PHE A 106 -0.60 -4.09 0.59
C PHE A 106 -0.92 -5.58 0.38
N HIS A 107 -0.45 -6.49 1.24
CA HIS A 107 -0.69 -7.93 1.05
C HIS A 107 -2.17 -8.29 0.75
N GLY A 108 -2.44 -8.84 -0.43
CA GLY A 108 -3.81 -9.19 -0.87
C GLY A 108 -4.60 -8.03 -1.48
N PHE A 109 -3.94 -6.95 -1.92
CA PHE A 109 -4.58 -5.80 -2.58
C PHE A 109 -5.44 -6.19 -3.80
N GLU A 110 -5.07 -7.25 -4.52
CA GLU A 110 -5.80 -7.71 -5.71
C GLU A 110 -7.12 -8.41 -5.38
N ASN A 111 -7.36 -8.73 -4.11
CA ASN A 111 -8.62 -9.31 -3.66
C ASN A 111 -9.55 -8.22 -3.12
N GLU A 112 -10.85 -8.32 -3.44
CA GLU A 112 -11.88 -7.32 -3.09
C GLU A 112 -12.05 -7.05 -1.60
N THR A 113 -11.57 -7.94 -0.72
CA THR A 113 -11.60 -7.73 0.74
C THR A 113 -10.28 -8.06 1.43
N PHE A 114 -9.15 -8.03 0.72
CA PHE A 114 -7.83 -8.42 1.27
C PHE A 114 -7.83 -9.82 1.93
N TYR A 115 -8.63 -10.74 1.39
CA TYR A 115 -8.89 -12.07 1.92
C TYR A 115 -9.37 -12.06 3.38
N ILE A 116 -10.08 -11.01 3.81
CA ILE A 116 -10.66 -10.89 5.16
C ILE A 116 -11.94 -11.72 5.24
N ASP A 117 -12.75 -11.65 4.20
CA ASP A 117 -13.94 -12.46 4.02
C ASP A 117 -13.90 -13.13 2.65
N GLY A 118 -14.72 -14.16 2.46
CA GLY A 118 -14.83 -14.89 1.20
C GLY A 118 -15.76 -14.23 0.19
N SER A 119 -15.89 -12.89 0.22
CA SER A 119 -16.79 -12.17 -0.67
C SER A 119 -16.38 -12.34 -2.14
N LEU A 120 -17.39 -12.39 -3.02
CA LEU A 120 -17.26 -12.48 -4.48
C LEU A 120 -18.13 -11.41 -5.17
N SER A 121 -18.41 -10.31 -4.48
CA SER A 121 -19.36 -9.27 -4.91
C SER A 121 -18.91 -8.59 -6.20
N SER A 122 -17.61 -8.40 -6.41
CA SER A 122 -17.06 -7.84 -7.65
C SER A 122 -17.29 -8.75 -8.86
N LEU A 123 -17.41 -10.06 -8.66
CA LEU A 123 -17.68 -11.05 -9.71
C LEU A 123 -19.17 -11.21 -9.97
N LEU A 124 -19.98 -11.25 -8.89
CA LEU A 124 -21.43 -11.48 -8.98
C LEU A 124 -22.20 -10.21 -9.40
N HIS A 125 -21.82 -9.05 -8.88
CA HIS A 125 -22.51 -7.77 -9.07
C HIS A 125 -21.53 -6.64 -9.41
N PRO A 126 -20.80 -6.73 -10.54
CA PRO A 126 -19.66 -5.85 -10.82
C PRO A 126 -20.01 -4.37 -10.90
N SER A 127 -21.19 -3.98 -11.40
CA SER A 127 -21.59 -2.56 -11.49
C SER A 127 -21.95 -1.95 -10.15
N GLU A 128 -22.72 -2.67 -9.34
CA GLU A 128 -23.12 -2.27 -7.99
C GLU A 128 -21.89 -2.18 -7.10
N PHE A 129 -21.05 -3.21 -7.11
CA PHE A 129 -19.81 -3.24 -6.35
C PHE A 129 -18.89 -2.05 -6.65
N ARG A 130 -18.74 -1.65 -7.93
CA ARG A 130 -17.97 -0.44 -8.30
C ARG A 130 -18.58 0.83 -7.72
N SER A 131 -19.91 0.97 -7.81
CA SER A 131 -20.64 2.12 -7.27
C SER A 131 -20.49 2.22 -5.76
N ASP A 132 -20.62 1.10 -5.06
CA ASP A 132 -20.48 1.01 -3.61
C ASP A 132 -19.07 1.33 -3.14
N CYS A 133 -18.05 0.82 -3.85
CA CYS A 133 -16.66 1.17 -3.57
C CYS A 133 -16.42 2.67 -3.69
N PHE A 134 -16.98 3.30 -4.73
CA PHE A 134 -16.81 4.73 -4.93
C PHE A 134 -17.59 5.58 -3.93
N SER A 135 -18.80 5.15 -3.54
CA SER A 135 -19.56 5.81 -2.47
C SER A 135 -18.78 5.76 -1.16
N GLN A 136 -18.32 4.57 -0.76
CA GLN A 136 -17.51 4.39 0.45
C GLN A 136 -16.23 5.23 0.43
N PHE A 137 -15.55 5.31 -0.73
CA PHE A 137 -14.38 6.17 -0.89
C PHE A 137 -14.70 7.63 -0.57
N ARG A 138 -15.79 8.17 -1.15
CA ARG A 138 -16.20 9.56 -0.98
C ARG A 138 -16.57 9.86 0.47
N ASP A 139 -17.38 8.98 1.07
CA ASP A 139 -17.86 9.13 2.44
C ASP A 139 -16.69 9.12 3.43
N MET A 140 -15.71 8.24 3.19
CA MET A 140 -14.57 8.10 4.09
C MET A 140 -13.46 9.12 3.86
N ARG A 141 -13.20 9.61 2.64
CA ARG A 141 -11.96 10.33 2.29
C ARG A 141 -11.59 11.46 3.24
N HIS A 142 -12.58 12.23 3.70
CA HIS A 142 -12.36 13.43 4.52
C HIS A 142 -12.51 13.23 6.03
N MET A 143 -12.84 12.01 6.48
CA MET A 143 -12.96 11.71 7.92
C MET A 143 -11.59 11.47 8.57
N ASP A 144 -11.46 11.58 9.89
CA ASP A 144 -10.29 11.00 10.58
C ASP A 144 -10.48 9.47 10.76
N PRO A 145 -9.46 8.62 10.53
CA PRO A 145 -9.63 7.18 10.70
C PRO A 145 -10.02 6.76 12.13
N ALA A 146 -9.58 7.46 13.17
CA ALA A 146 -9.97 7.17 14.55
C ALA A 146 -11.41 7.61 14.85
N GLU A 147 -11.93 8.63 14.16
CA GLU A 147 -13.35 9.00 14.22
C GLU A 147 -14.21 7.91 13.58
N VAL A 148 -13.86 7.45 12.38
CA VAL A 148 -14.56 6.35 11.69
C VAL A 148 -14.67 5.12 12.59
N LEU A 149 -13.55 4.71 13.19
CA LEU A 149 -13.48 3.53 14.05
C LEU A 149 -14.05 3.77 15.45
N GLY A 150 -14.24 5.02 15.85
CA GLY A 150 -15.00 5.37 17.05
C GLY A 150 -16.51 5.14 16.89
N ILE A 151 -17.03 5.26 15.66
CA ILE A 151 -18.45 5.06 15.34
C ILE A 151 -18.72 3.61 14.94
N LEU A 152 -17.89 3.05 14.05
CA LEU A 152 -18.04 1.70 13.49
C LEU A 152 -16.75 0.89 13.60
N PRO A 153 -16.36 0.44 14.81
CA PRO A 153 -15.10 -0.29 15.02
C PRO A 153 -15.01 -1.61 14.23
N SER A 154 -16.15 -2.26 13.97
CA SER A 154 -16.22 -3.55 13.28
C SER A 154 -16.52 -3.46 11.77
N CYS A 155 -16.51 -2.26 11.17
CA CYS A 155 -16.66 -2.10 9.72
C CYS A 155 -15.53 -2.80 8.94
N HIS A 156 -15.68 -2.95 7.62
CA HIS A 156 -14.65 -3.59 6.78
C HIS A 156 -13.27 -2.93 6.92
N PHE A 157 -13.22 -1.59 6.99
CA PHE A 157 -11.98 -0.86 7.26
C PHE A 157 -11.39 -1.21 8.63
N GLY A 158 -12.20 -1.32 9.69
CA GLY A 158 -11.74 -1.71 11.02
C GLY A 158 -11.15 -3.12 11.06
N LYS A 159 -11.84 -4.09 10.44
CA LYS A 159 -11.34 -5.47 10.28
C LYS A 159 -10.02 -5.50 9.49
N PHE A 160 -9.93 -4.73 8.41
CA PHE A 160 -8.71 -4.55 7.64
C PHE A 160 -7.58 -3.98 8.50
N ALA A 161 -7.82 -2.86 9.18
CA ALA A 161 -6.84 -2.20 10.03
C ALA A 161 -6.36 -3.12 11.17
N ALA A 162 -7.25 -3.88 11.80
CA ALA A 162 -6.89 -4.84 12.84
C ALA A 162 -6.02 -5.99 12.28
N LYS A 163 -6.46 -6.65 11.21
CA LYS A 163 -5.73 -7.77 10.58
C LYS A 163 -4.33 -7.35 10.14
N LYS A 164 -4.22 -6.19 9.49
CA LYS A 164 -2.95 -5.65 9.01
C LYS A 164 -2.00 -5.29 10.14
N TYR A 165 -2.51 -4.67 11.20
CA TYR A 165 -1.73 -4.33 12.38
C TYR A 165 -1.13 -5.59 13.02
N LEU A 166 -1.97 -6.60 13.29
CA LEU A 166 -1.54 -7.86 13.92
C LEU A 166 -0.52 -8.63 13.08
N SER A 167 -0.54 -8.44 11.76
CA SER A 167 0.42 -9.04 10.82
C SER A 167 1.76 -8.28 10.72
N MET A 168 1.74 -6.99 11.01
CA MET A 168 2.87 -6.05 10.85
C MET A 168 3.62 -5.81 12.16
N VAL A 169 2.94 -5.84 13.30
CA VAL A 169 3.57 -5.65 14.60
C VAL A 169 3.49 -6.96 15.38
N HIS A 170 4.64 -7.62 15.50
CA HIS A 170 4.75 -8.88 16.24
C HIS A 170 4.65 -8.62 17.75
N PRO A 171 4.12 -9.53 18.59
CA PRO A 171 4.08 -9.34 20.05
C PRO A 171 5.42 -8.95 20.68
N LYS A 172 6.52 -9.61 20.27
CA LYS A 172 7.89 -9.26 20.71
C LYS A 172 8.32 -7.85 20.28
N MET A 173 7.79 -7.37 19.15
CA MET A 173 8.03 -6.00 18.70
C MET A 173 7.28 -5.02 19.62
N GLU A 174 6.00 -5.26 19.92
CA GLU A 174 5.27 -4.41 20.88
C GLU A 174 5.92 -4.35 22.25
N GLU A 175 6.27 -5.52 22.81
CA GLU A 175 6.94 -5.59 24.10
C GLU A 175 8.24 -4.78 24.10
N SER A 176 9.03 -4.88 23.03
CA SER A 176 10.28 -4.14 22.93
C SER A 176 10.10 -2.64 22.69
N LEU A 177 9.09 -2.23 21.90
CA LEU A 177 8.88 -0.83 21.53
C LEU A 177 8.08 -0.04 22.57
N PHE A 178 7.16 -0.71 23.28
CA PHE A 178 6.18 -0.09 24.17
C PHE A 178 6.28 -0.58 25.62
N GLY A 179 7.03 -1.66 25.90
CA GLY A 179 7.06 -2.30 27.22
C GLY A 179 5.73 -2.96 27.60
N SER A 180 4.85 -3.22 26.63
CA SER A 180 3.52 -3.77 26.84
C SER A 180 2.94 -4.31 25.53
N THR A 181 2.11 -5.35 25.62
CA THR A 181 1.27 -5.87 24.53
C THR A 181 -0.20 -5.46 24.66
N GLU A 182 -0.51 -4.47 25.48
CA GLU A 182 -1.89 -4.00 25.73
C GLU A 182 -2.56 -3.48 24.45
N GLN A 183 -1.78 -2.84 23.57
CA GLN A 183 -2.25 -2.38 22.27
C GLN A 183 -2.71 -3.56 21.41
N ARG A 184 -1.91 -4.63 21.31
CA ARG A 184 -2.31 -5.87 20.64
C ARG A 184 -3.60 -6.43 21.21
N ARG A 185 -3.70 -6.52 22.54
CA ARG A 185 -4.84 -7.12 23.23
C ARG A 185 -6.13 -6.40 22.83
N GLN A 186 -6.14 -5.07 22.89
CA GLN A 186 -7.27 -4.27 22.44
C GLN A 186 -7.64 -4.55 20.98
N VAL A 187 -6.66 -4.65 20.08
CA VAL A 187 -6.91 -4.97 18.66
C VAL A 187 -7.49 -6.37 18.48
N MET A 188 -7.00 -7.36 19.23
CA MET A 188 -7.55 -8.73 19.22
C MET A 188 -8.98 -8.80 19.76
N ASP A 189 -9.30 -7.95 20.74
CA ASP A 189 -10.64 -7.82 21.32
C ASP A 189 -11.60 -7.02 20.41
N GLY A 190 -11.15 -6.63 19.21
CA GLY A 190 -11.95 -5.89 18.23
C GLY A 190 -12.01 -4.38 18.47
N ALA A 191 -11.21 -3.85 19.39
CA ALA A 191 -11.09 -2.43 19.65
C ALA A 191 -9.95 -1.78 18.83
N HIS A 192 -9.98 -0.46 18.74
CA HIS A 192 -8.95 0.32 18.07
C HIS A 192 -8.27 1.27 19.07
N PRO A 193 -7.00 1.02 19.46
CA PRO A 193 -6.28 1.81 20.44
C PRO A 193 -6.15 3.29 20.07
N ARG A 194 -6.27 4.19 21.05
CA ARG A 194 -6.09 5.65 20.87
C ARG A 194 -4.67 6.12 21.21
N THR A 195 -3.67 5.33 20.85
CA THR A 195 -2.25 5.70 21.05
C THR A 195 -1.72 6.50 19.85
N GLY A 196 -0.65 7.26 20.07
CA GLY A 196 -0.01 8.03 18.98
C GLY A 196 0.51 7.12 17.85
N PHE A 197 1.11 5.97 18.21
CA PHE A 197 1.59 4.99 17.23
C PHE A 197 0.45 4.37 16.41
N TYR A 198 -0.63 3.94 17.08
CA TYR A 198 -1.77 3.33 16.39
C TYR A 198 -2.50 4.35 15.52
N GLY A 199 -2.61 5.61 15.96
CA GLY A 199 -3.18 6.70 15.16
C GLY A 199 -2.40 6.96 13.87
N GLU A 200 -1.07 6.97 13.92
CA GLU A 200 -0.26 7.13 12.70
C GLU A 200 -0.33 5.91 11.78
N TYR A 201 -0.33 4.71 12.35
CA TYR A 201 -0.61 3.47 11.62
C TYR A 201 -1.97 3.54 10.89
N LEU A 202 -3.02 4.01 11.58
CA LEU A 202 -4.36 4.12 11.02
C LEU A 202 -4.44 5.08 9.83
N ARG A 203 -3.68 6.17 9.83
CA ARG A 203 -3.60 7.08 8.67
C ARG A 203 -3.05 6.37 7.43
N MET A 204 -1.99 5.58 7.60
CA MET A 204 -1.44 4.76 6.51
C MET A 204 -2.42 3.67 6.08
N ALA A 205 -3.02 2.95 7.03
CA ALA A 205 -4.00 1.91 6.73
C ALA A 205 -5.19 2.47 5.94
N LYS A 206 -5.72 3.63 6.35
CA LYS A 206 -6.80 4.31 5.65
C LYS A 206 -6.40 4.75 4.25
N ALA A 207 -5.21 5.31 4.06
CA ALA A 207 -4.75 5.71 2.74
C ALA A 207 -4.75 4.52 1.76
N VAL A 208 -4.25 3.35 2.21
CA VAL A 208 -4.25 2.12 1.40
C VAL A 208 -5.68 1.59 1.17
N TRP A 209 -6.54 1.66 2.19
CA TRP A 209 -7.95 1.30 2.06
C TRP A 209 -8.68 2.15 1.03
N LEU A 210 -8.48 3.47 1.04
CA LEU A 210 -9.06 4.38 0.05
C LEU A 210 -8.53 4.12 -1.35
N LEU A 211 -7.22 3.87 -1.50
CA LEU A 211 -6.63 3.48 -2.78
C LEU A 211 -7.25 2.19 -3.33
N HIS A 212 -7.52 1.22 -2.45
CA HIS A 212 -8.15 -0.06 -2.80
C HIS A 212 -9.60 0.11 -3.24
N LEU A 213 -10.41 0.86 -2.48
CA LEU A 213 -11.78 1.23 -2.90
C LEU A 213 -11.77 1.90 -4.28
N LEU A 214 -10.82 2.80 -4.52
CA LEU A 214 -10.71 3.48 -5.80
C LEU A 214 -10.29 2.53 -6.93
N ALA A 215 -9.34 1.62 -6.69
CA ALA A 215 -8.94 0.60 -7.66
C ALA A 215 -10.14 -0.24 -8.12
N PHE A 216 -10.97 -0.65 -7.16
CA PHE A 216 -12.15 -1.45 -7.41
C PHE A 216 -13.34 -0.64 -7.93
N ALA A 217 -13.35 0.69 -7.81
CA ALA A 217 -14.37 1.56 -8.42
C ALA A 217 -14.12 1.86 -9.91
N MET A 218 -12.86 1.81 -10.36
CA MET A 218 -12.47 2.17 -11.72
C MET A 218 -12.81 1.09 -12.76
N LYS A 219 -13.02 1.51 -14.02
CA LYS A 219 -13.17 0.61 -15.18
C LYS A 219 -12.37 1.14 -16.39
N PRO A 220 -11.33 0.44 -16.87
CA PRO A 220 -10.78 -0.80 -16.31
C PRO A 220 -10.09 -0.56 -14.95
N SER A 221 -10.05 -1.59 -14.10
CA SER A 221 -9.34 -1.53 -12.82
C SER A 221 -7.84 -1.39 -13.04
N PRO A 222 -7.12 -0.63 -12.19
CA PRO A 222 -5.66 -0.54 -12.22
C PRO A 222 -5.00 -1.91 -12.11
N SER A 223 -4.02 -2.20 -12.96
CA SER A 223 -3.23 -3.42 -12.86
C SER A 223 -2.08 -3.21 -11.88
N HIS A 224 -2.12 -3.92 -10.76
CA HIS A 224 -1.08 -3.94 -9.74
C HIS A 224 0.16 -4.68 -10.25
N PHE A 225 1.36 -4.18 -9.94
CA PHE A 225 2.60 -4.90 -10.18
C PHE A 225 3.65 -4.57 -9.11
N GLU A 226 4.53 -5.53 -8.85
CA GLU A 226 5.69 -5.36 -7.98
C GLU A 226 6.97 -5.67 -8.73
N ALA A 227 8.06 -5.00 -8.35
CA ALA A 227 9.36 -5.25 -8.94
C ALA A 227 10.05 -6.44 -8.24
N SER A 228 10.41 -7.47 -9.01
CA SER A 228 11.16 -8.61 -8.51
C SER A 228 12.63 -8.27 -8.25
N LYS A 229 13.23 -8.91 -7.25
CA LYS A 229 14.67 -8.82 -7.00
C LYS A 229 15.45 -9.33 -8.22
N GLY A 230 16.51 -8.62 -8.58
CA GLY A 230 17.35 -8.93 -9.74
C GLY A 230 16.83 -8.38 -11.08
N ALA A 231 15.57 -7.91 -11.14
CA ALA A 231 15.00 -7.33 -12.35
C ALA A 231 15.79 -6.10 -12.82
N GLU A 232 15.83 -5.90 -14.15
CA GLU A 232 16.43 -4.71 -14.73
C GLU A 232 15.61 -3.47 -14.35
N PHE A 233 16.30 -2.35 -14.12
CA PHE A 233 15.62 -1.10 -13.82
C PHE A 233 15.01 -0.50 -15.09
N HIS A 234 13.69 -0.33 -15.10
CA HIS A 234 12.96 0.34 -16.18
C HIS A 234 12.37 1.66 -15.67
N PRO A 235 12.92 2.83 -16.06
CA PRO A 235 12.47 4.14 -15.55
C PRO A 235 11.02 4.48 -15.90
N GLU A 236 10.44 3.83 -16.91
CA GLU A 236 9.01 3.97 -17.27
C GLU A 236 8.08 3.34 -16.23
N TYR A 237 8.52 2.28 -15.56
CA TYR A 237 7.71 1.51 -14.61
C TYR A 237 8.21 1.61 -13.16
N MET A 238 9.43 2.11 -12.96
CA MET A 238 10.11 2.08 -11.66
C MET A 238 10.75 3.42 -11.31
N GLU A 239 10.70 3.78 -10.03
CA GLU A 239 11.44 4.92 -9.49
C GLU A 239 12.36 4.47 -8.35
N SER A 240 13.61 4.95 -8.37
CA SER A 240 14.58 4.61 -7.33
C SER A 240 14.35 5.42 -6.06
N VAL A 241 14.38 4.76 -4.91
CA VAL A 241 14.34 5.44 -3.60
C VAL A 241 15.70 5.98 -3.15
N VAL A 242 16.78 5.58 -3.84
CA VAL A 242 18.14 6.05 -3.60
C VAL A 242 18.62 6.92 -4.75
N ARG A 243 19.45 7.92 -4.44
CA ARG A 243 20.15 8.67 -5.48
C ARG A 243 21.28 7.82 -6.02
N LEU A 244 21.24 7.54 -7.32
CA LEU A 244 22.32 6.85 -8.02
C LEU A 244 23.52 7.80 -8.15
N ALA A 245 24.70 7.35 -7.73
CA ALA A 245 25.93 8.10 -7.95
C ALA A 245 26.22 8.15 -9.46
N GLY A 246 26.36 9.35 -10.03
CA GLY A 246 26.57 9.53 -11.48
C GLY A 246 25.69 10.56 -12.19
N GLY A 247 25.05 11.49 -11.47
CA GLY A 247 24.82 12.89 -11.88
C GLY A 247 24.21 13.22 -13.25
N GLY A 248 23.61 12.27 -13.97
CA GLY A 248 23.27 12.47 -15.39
C GLY A 248 22.09 11.65 -15.87
N GLY A 249 20.99 11.57 -15.11
CA GLY A 249 19.63 11.23 -15.57
C GLY A 249 19.39 9.85 -16.24
N ARG A 250 20.42 9.10 -16.59
CA ARG A 250 20.36 7.77 -17.18
C ARG A 250 20.98 6.79 -16.20
N VAL A 251 20.16 5.87 -15.70
CA VAL A 251 20.66 4.70 -14.98
C VAL A 251 21.58 3.96 -15.93
N GLN A 252 22.87 3.95 -15.65
CA GLN A 252 23.85 3.24 -16.47
C GLN A 252 23.46 1.76 -16.54
N SER A 253 23.73 1.11 -17.68
CA SER A 253 23.57 -0.33 -17.83
C SER A 253 24.31 -1.04 -16.69
N GLY A 254 23.61 -1.88 -15.92
CA GLY A 254 24.21 -2.60 -14.79
C GLY A 254 23.66 -2.23 -13.40
N TRP A 255 22.50 -1.58 -13.28
CA TRP A 255 21.73 -1.54 -12.03
C TRP A 255 20.55 -2.48 -12.10
N VAL A 256 20.30 -3.18 -10.99
CA VAL A 256 19.17 -4.09 -10.82
C VAL A 256 18.41 -3.79 -9.55
N VAL A 257 17.17 -4.25 -9.48
CA VAL A 257 16.34 -4.16 -8.28
C VAL A 257 16.96 -5.02 -7.18
N GLY A 258 17.36 -4.39 -6.07
CA GLY A 258 17.77 -5.11 -4.87
C GLY A 258 16.57 -5.64 -4.09
N PHE A 259 15.54 -4.80 -3.94
CA PHE A 259 14.24 -5.17 -3.37
C PHE A 259 13.16 -4.12 -3.71
N SER A 260 11.90 -4.56 -3.74
CA SER A 260 10.73 -3.69 -3.87
C SER A 260 10.49 -2.90 -2.59
N VAL A 261 10.23 -1.60 -2.72
CA VAL A 261 9.86 -0.71 -1.60
C VAL A 261 8.36 -0.40 -1.63
N GLY A 262 7.75 -0.37 -2.81
CA GLY A 262 6.31 -0.24 -2.93
C GLY A 262 5.80 -0.56 -4.33
N PRO A 263 4.49 -0.83 -4.45
CA PRO A 263 3.90 -1.32 -5.67
C PRO A 263 3.82 -0.24 -6.75
N GLY A 264 3.70 -0.70 -7.99
CA GLY A 264 3.32 0.11 -9.14
C GLY A 264 1.94 -0.26 -9.66
N PHE A 265 1.35 0.63 -10.46
CA PHE A 265 0.03 0.45 -11.06
C PHE A 265 0.01 0.93 -12.50
N LYS A 266 -0.57 0.13 -13.40
CA LYS A 266 -0.91 0.55 -14.76
C LYS A 266 -2.39 0.95 -14.80
N LEU A 267 -2.68 2.18 -15.18
CA LEU A 267 -4.04 2.74 -15.18
C LEU A 267 -4.70 2.57 -16.55
N GLY A 268 -6.03 2.67 -16.58
CA GLY A 268 -6.83 2.44 -17.79
C GLY A 268 -6.56 3.38 -18.97
N ASN A 269 -6.04 4.58 -18.70
CA ASN A 269 -5.63 5.56 -19.71
C ASN A 269 -4.20 5.32 -20.24
N GLY A 270 -3.53 4.26 -19.79
CA GLY A 270 -2.15 3.93 -20.16
C GLY A 270 -1.07 4.59 -19.30
N SER A 271 -1.43 5.50 -18.38
CA SER A 271 -0.48 6.06 -17.40
C SER A 271 0.00 5.00 -16.40
N VAL A 272 1.17 5.26 -15.82
CA VAL A 272 1.84 4.33 -14.91
C VAL A 272 2.21 5.05 -13.61
N VAL A 273 1.69 4.55 -12.51
CA VAL A 273 2.23 4.84 -11.18
C VAL A 273 3.43 3.92 -10.97
N ARG A 274 4.63 4.50 -10.94
CA ARG A 274 5.87 3.72 -10.89
C ARG A 274 6.02 2.98 -9.57
N ALA A 275 6.45 1.71 -9.66
CA ALA A 275 6.89 0.93 -8.52
C ALA A 275 8.14 1.57 -7.88
N ARG A 276 8.18 1.60 -6.55
CA ARG A 276 9.32 2.16 -5.82
C ARG A 276 10.31 1.06 -5.53
N VAL A 277 11.56 1.24 -5.95
CA VAL A 277 12.58 0.19 -5.86
C VAL A 277 13.87 0.70 -5.23
N TYR A 278 14.51 -0.17 -4.47
CA TYR A 278 15.88 0.02 -4.05
C TYR A 278 16.81 -0.61 -5.08
N LEU A 279 17.77 0.16 -5.61
CA LEU A 279 18.67 -0.30 -6.66
C LEU A 279 20.04 -0.67 -6.11
N VAL A 280 20.63 -1.70 -6.68
CA VAL A 280 22.01 -2.13 -6.43
C VAL A 280 22.77 -2.30 -7.75
N PRO A 281 24.09 -2.09 -7.76
CA PRO A 281 24.90 -2.48 -8.90
C PRO A 281 24.77 -3.99 -9.14
N ARG A 282 24.67 -4.40 -10.41
CA ARG A 282 24.74 -5.79 -10.82
C ARG A 282 26.15 -6.28 -10.54
N VAL A 283 26.28 -7.22 -9.61
CA VAL A 283 27.55 -7.94 -9.42
C VAL A 283 27.76 -8.80 -10.66
N ARG A 284 28.85 -8.56 -11.38
CA ARG A 284 29.35 -9.48 -12.41
C ARG A 284 30.44 -10.29 -11.74
N ASP A 285 30.25 -11.60 -11.63
CA ASP A 285 31.34 -12.48 -11.23
C ASP A 285 32.43 -12.37 -12.32
N LEU A 286 33.58 -11.80 -11.94
CA LEU A 286 34.79 -11.83 -12.76
C LEU A 286 35.32 -13.27 -12.68
N ILE A 287 35.09 -14.04 -13.73
CA ILE A 287 35.73 -15.34 -13.96
C ILE A 287 37.18 -15.11 -14.35
#